data_AF-W6AA68-F1
#
_entry.id   AF-W6AA68-F1
#
_cell.length_a   1.000
_cell.length_b   1.000
_cell.length_c   1.000
_cell.angle_alpha   90.00
_cell.angle_beta   90.00
_cell.angle_gamma   90.00
#
_symmetry.space_group_name_H-M   'P 1'
#
loop_
_entity.id
_entity.type
_entity.pdbx_description
1 polymer ?
#
loop_
_entity_poly.entity_id
_entity_poly.type
_entity_poly.pdbx_seq_one_letter_code
_entity_poly.pdbx_strand_id
1 'polypeptide(L)'
;MIKKNLSQEELAQIKNRLAELYDQEKKLEKLKRGKLWLWFLLPFIGLLIYYFMIQKRNSDPVFQIPLRKAKEEIATLELQLLFYKSNQEKMEE
;
A
#
# COMPACT_ATOMS: atom_id res chain seq x y z
N MET A 1 -2.18 4.08 19.65
CA MET A 1 -2.99 5.27 20.00
C MET A 1 -2.78 6.33 18.94
N ILE A 2 -3.84 6.88 18.35
CA ILE A 2 -3.77 7.99 17.38
C ILE A 2 -3.47 9.26 18.17
N LYS A 3 -2.36 9.94 17.88
CA LYS A 3 -1.98 11.19 18.55
C LYS A 3 -2.84 12.34 18.02
N LYS A 4 -3.42 13.15 18.92
CA LYS A 4 -4.29 14.29 18.56
C LYS A 4 -3.51 15.53 18.09
N ASN A 5 -2.29 15.71 18.56
CA ASN A 5 -1.38 16.78 18.18
C ASN A 5 -0.06 16.15 17.73
N LEU A 6 0.35 16.47 16.50
CA LEU A 6 1.62 16.05 15.91
C LEU A 6 2.54 17.27 15.83
N SER A 7 3.80 17.12 16.25
CA SER A 7 4.85 18.10 15.97
C SER A 7 5.11 18.19 14.46
N GLN A 8 5.64 19.33 13.99
CA GLN A 8 6.14 19.48 12.62
C GLN A 8 7.15 18.38 12.24
N GLU A 9 7.99 17.97 13.19
CA GLU A 9 8.94 16.88 12.99
C GLU A 9 8.24 15.52 12.84
N GLU A 10 7.21 15.26 13.63
CA GLU A 10 6.43 14.02 13.54
C GLU A 10 5.64 13.95 12.23
N LEU A 11 5.10 15.08 11.75
CA LEU A 11 4.45 15.15 10.44
C LEU A 11 5.42 14.86 9.31
N ALA A 12 6.64 15.41 9.37
CA ALA A 12 7.68 15.14 8.38
C ALA A 12 8.05 13.65 8.39
N GLN A 13 8.19 13.04 9.58
CA GLN A 13 8.46 11.61 9.72
C GLN A 13 7.32 10.75 9.15
N ILE A 14 6.06 11.07 9.44
CA ILE A 14 4.91 10.34 8.90
C ILE A 14 4.88 10.42 7.37
N LYS A 15 5.09 11.62 6.79
CA LYS A 15 5.13 11.80 5.34
C LYS A 15 6.26 11.03 4.68
N ASN A 16 7.46 11.07 5.27
CA ASN A 16 8.61 10.30 4.77
C ASN A 16 8.33 8.79 4.85
N ARG A 17 7.76 8.34 5.96
CA ARG A 17 7.40 6.93 6.15
C ARG A 17 6.34 6.46 5.16
N LEU A 18 5.33 7.29 4.89
CA LEU A 18 4.34 7.01 3.86
C LEU A 18 4.98 6.88 2.48
N ALA A 19 5.89 7.79 2.11
CA ALA A 19 6.61 7.72 0.84
C ALA A 19 7.42 6.41 0.71
N GLU A 20 8.10 5.99 1.77
CA GLU A 20 8.81 4.71 1.80
C GLU A 20 7.86 3.52 1.64
N LEU A 21 6.74 3.49 2.37
CA LEU A 21 5.78 2.40 2.33
C LEU A 21 5.12 2.28 0.94
N TYR A 22 4.81 3.41 0.30
CA TYR A 22 4.30 3.44 -1.06
C TYR A 22 5.32 2.91 -2.09
N ASP A 23 6.60 3.24 -1.93
CA ASP A 23 7.64 2.69 -2.79
C ASP A 23 7.83 1.18 -2.56
N GLN A 24 7.77 0.73 -1.30
CA GLN A 24 7.80 -0.69 -0.94
C GLN A 24 6.61 -1.46 -1.53
N GLU A 25 5.39 -0.92 -1.41
CA GLU A 25 4.18 -1.49 -2.00
C GLU A 25 4.35 -1.63 -3.52
N LYS A 26 4.80 -0.58 -4.20
CA LYS A 26 5.01 -0.58 -5.65
C LYS A 26 6.06 -1.62 -6.08
N LYS A 27 7.14 -1.76 -5.32
CA LYS A 27 8.18 -2.78 -5.57
C LYS A 27 7.61 -4.19 -5.41
N LEU A 28 6.87 -4.45 -4.33
CA LEU A 28 6.23 -5.74 -4.08
C LEU A 28 5.21 -6.09 -5.15
N GLU A 29 4.40 -5.12 -5.58
CA GLU A 29 3.46 -5.32 -6.68
C GLU A 29 4.16 -5.59 -8.01
N LYS A 30 5.28 -4.91 -8.30
CA LYS A 30 6.07 -5.16 -9.51
C LYS A 30 6.65 -6.58 -9.51
N LEU A 31 7.19 -7.03 -8.38
CA LEU A 31 7.69 -8.39 -8.20
C LEU A 31 6.56 -9.41 -8.36
N LYS A 32 5.42 -9.16 -7.74
CA LYS A 32 4.22 -10.00 -7.83
C LYS A 32 3.66 -10.09 -9.25
N ARG A 33 3.68 -8.99 -10.02
CA ARG A 33 3.30 -8.99 -11.45
C ARG A 33 4.31 -9.77 -12.29
N GLY A 34 5.62 -9.55 -12.07
CA GLY A 34 6.68 -10.29 -12.75
C GLY A 34 6.47 -10.34 -14.27
N LYS A 35 6.63 -11.54 -14.87
CA LYS A 35 6.43 -11.77 -16.31
C LYS A 35 4.96 -11.97 -16.72
N LEU A 36 3.97 -11.69 -15.85
CA LEU A 36 2.56 -11.89 -16.17
C LEU A 36 2.13 -11.14 -17.43
N TRP A 37 2.81 -10.05 -17.79
CA TRP A 37 2.55 -9.31 -19.03
C TRP A 37 2.53 -10.18 -20.29
N LEU A 38 3.23 -11.33 -20.33
CA LEU A 38 3.24 -12.24 -21.50
C LEU A 38 1.90 -12.96 -21.76
N TRP A 39 0.88 -12.78 -20.93
CA TRP A 39 -0.42 -13.42 -21.08
C TRP A 39 -1.14 -13.08 -22.40
N PHE A 40 -0.86 -11.93 -23.02
CA PHE A 40 -1.49 -11.53 -24.29
C PHE A 40 -1.03 -12.37 -25.50
N LEU A 41 0.04 -13.16 -25.36
CA LEU A 41 0.54 -13.99 -26.46
C LEU A 41 -0.43 -15.13 -26.84
N LEU A 42 -1.34 -15.50 -25.92
CA LEU A 42 -2.35 -16.54 -26.10
C LEU A 42 -3.70 -16.02 -25.59
N PRO A 43 -4.57 -15.40 -26.42
CA PRO A 43 -5.70 -14.60 -25.92
C PRO A 43 -6.72 -15.38 -25.08
N PHE A 44 -7.10 -16.60 -25.48
CA PHE A 44 -8.11 -17.39 -24.75
C PHE A 44 -7.51 -18.24 -23.62
N ILE A 45 -6.39 -18.91 -23.89
CA ILE A 45 -5.71 -19.78 -22.90
C ILE A 45 -4.95 -18.92 -21.87
N GLY A 46 -4.37 -17.81 -22.31
CA GLY A 46 -3.60 -16.89 -21.49
C GLY A 46 -4.44 -16.17 -20.44
N LEU A 47 -5.73 -15.95 -20.67
CA LEU A 47 -6.62 -15.32 -19.68
C LEU A 47 -6.89 -16.25 -18.48
N LEU A 48 -7.14 -17.54 -18.72
CA LEU A 48 -7.27 -18.53 -17.64
C LEU A 48 -5.95 -18.70 -16.88
N ILE A 49 -4.85 -18.85 -17.60
CA ILE A 49 -3.51 -18.97 -17.02
C ILE A 49 -3.17 -17.72 -16.17
N TYR A 50 -3.50 -16.52 -16.66
CA TYR A 50 -3.34 -15.26 -15.94
C TYR A 50 -4.15 -15.25 -14.65
N TYR A 51 -5.44 -15.62 -14.72
CA TYR A 51 -6.32 -15.65 -13.57
C TYR A 51 -5.80 -16.58 -12.46
N PHE A 52 -5.45 -17.82 -12.81
CA PHE A 52 -4.91 -18.79 -11.85
C PHE A 52 -3.57 -18.35 -11.28
N MET A 53 -2.68 -17.79 -12.10
CA MET A 53 -1.40 -17.27 -11.60
C MET A 53 -1.57 -16.07 -10.66
N ILE A 54 -2.47 -15.14 -10.96
CA ILE A 54 -2.79 -14.01 -10.08
C ILE A 54 -3.35 -14.53 -8.76
N GLN A 55 -4.33 -15.43 -8.80
CA GLN A 55 -4.91 -16.02 -7.58
C GLN A 55 -3.83 -16.69 -6.72
N LYS A 56 -3.00 -17.54 -7.33
CA LYS A 56 -1.91 -18.23 -6.63
C LYS A 56 -0.95 -17.23 -5.97
N ARG A 57 -0.57 -16.16 -6.67
CA ARG A 57 0.31 -15.11 -6.13
C ARG A 57 -0.38 -14.21 -5.09
N ASN A 58 -1.70 -14.07 -5.12
CA ASN A 58 -2.48 -13.36 -4.10
C ASN A 58 -2.55 -14.15 -2.80
N SER A 59 -2.56 -15.48 -2.89
CA SER A 59 -2.58 -16.38 -1.74
C SER A 59 -1.18 -16.75 -1.23
N ASP A 60 -0.15 -16.44 -2.00
CA ASP A 60 1.23 -16.71 -1.62
C ASP A 60 1.65 -15.83 -0.43
N PRO A 61 2.00 -16.44 0.73
CA PRO A 61 2.40 -15.71 1.93
C PRO A 61 3.59 -14.76 1.69
N VAL A 62 4.47 -15.08 0.75
CA VAL A 62 5.66 -14.29 0.41
C VAL A 62 5.28 -12.89 -0.07
N PHE A 63 4.17 -12.74 -0.78
CA PHE A 63 3.69 -11.44 -1.26
C PHE A 63 2.56 -10.90 -0.40
N GLN A 64 1.64 -11.76 0.04
CA GLN A 64 0.44 -11.35 0.76
C GLN A 64 0.78 -10.69 2.10
N ILE A 65 1.66 -11.29 2.90
CA ILE A 65 1.99 -10.80 4.24
C ILE A 65 2.65 -9.42 4.20
N PRO A 66 3.74 -9.19 3.44
CA PRO A 66 4.39 -7.88 3.42
C PRO A 66 3.51 -6.81 2.78
N LEU A 67 2.74 -7.15 1.74
CA LEU A 67 1.82 -6.19 1.10
C LEU A 67 0.69 -5.79 2.05
N ARG A 68 0.14 -6.75 2.81
CA ARG A 68 -0.90 -6.46 3.81
C ARG A 68 -0.36 -5.58 4.92
N LYS A 69 0.83 -5.89 5.46
CA LYS A 69 1.48 -5.07 6.49
C LYS A 69 1.73 -3.63 6.01
N ALA A 70 2.26 -3.47 4.81
CA ALA A 70 2.49 -2.15 4.24
C ALA A 70 1.17 -1.35 4.11
N LYS A 71 0.10 -1.98 3.62
CA LYS A 71 -1.23 -1.35 3.51
C LYS A 71 -1.85 -1.01 4.85
N GLU A 72 -1.73 -1.89 5.86
CA GLU A 72 -2.20 -1.63 7.22
C GLU A 72 -1.47 -0.42 7.84
N GLU A 73 -0.16 -0.33 7.64
CA GLU A 73 0.66 0.78 8.12
C GLU A 73 0.32 2.10 7.40
N ILE A 74 0.18 2.07 6.07
CA ILE A 74 -0.28 3.22 5.26
C ILE A 74 -1.62 3.72 5.78
N ALA A 75 -2.63 2.84 5.89
CA ALA A 75 -3.96 3.22 6.35
C ALA A 75 -3.94 3.85 7.75
N THR A 76 -3.10 3.32 8.64
CA THR A 76 -2.94 3.85 10.00
C THR A 76 -2.34 5.25 9.99
N LEU A 77 -1.29 5.48 9.19
CA LEU A 77 -0.62 6.78 9.08
C LEU A 77 -1.51 7.82 8.38
N GLU A 78 -2.25 7.43 7.35
CA GLU A 78 -3.20 8.32 6.67
C GLU A 78 -4.35 8.74 7.58
N LEU A 79 -4.89 7.80 8.38
CA LEU A 79 -5.88 8.14 9.40
C LEU A 79 -5.31 9.12 10.42
N GLN A 80 -4.07 8.94 10.87
CA GLN A 80 -3.41 9.89 11.77
C GLN A 80 -3.31 11.29 11.16
N LEU A 81 -2.92 11.40 9.89
CA LEU A 81 -2.87 12.68 9.18
C LEU A 81 -4.24 13.33 9.04
N LEU A 82 -5.27 12.53 8.72
CA LEU A 82 -6.64 13.01 8.58
C LEU A 82 -7.18 13.58 9.90
N PHE A 83 -6.98 12.85 11.01
CA PHE A 83 -7.39 13.32 12.34
C PHE A 83 -6.64 14.59 12.76
N TYR A 84 -5.35 14.65 12.49
CA TYR A 84 -4.58 15.86 12.77
C TYR A 84 -5.10 17.06 11.98
N LYS A 85 -5.32 16.90 10.67
CA LYS A 85 -5.86 17.96 9.82
C LYS A 85 -7.21 18.45 10.30
N SER A 86 -8.14 17.53 10.61
CA SER A 86 -9.46 17.88 11.14
C SER A 86 -9.40 18.60 12.50
N ASN A 87 -8.42 18.27 13.35
CA ASN A 87 -8.24 18.97 14.62
C ASN A 87 -7.65 20.38 14.45
N GLN A 88 -6.76 20.59 13.47
CA GLN A 88 -6.23 21.92 13.16
C GLN A 88 -7.34 22.84 12.65
N GLU A 89 -8.17 22.36 11.70
CA GLU A 89 -9.31 23.12 11.16
C GLU A 89 -10.29 23.57 12.26
N LYS A 90 -10.54 22.71 13.26
CA LYS A 90 -11.42 23.05 14.41
C LYS A 90 -10.82 24.02 15.43
N MET A 91 -9.51 24.23 15.43
CA MET A 91 -8.85 25.20 16.31
C MET A 91 -8.69 26.58 15.65
N GLU A 92 -8.88 26.65 14.33
CA GLU A 92 -8.83 27.88 13.53
C GLU A 92 -10.22 28.55 13.39
N GLU A 93 -11.32 27.83 13.69
CA GLU A 93 -12.70 28.35 13.89
C GLU A 93 -12.92 28.88 15.32
#